data_AF-A0A9C7W075-F1
#
_entry.id   AF-A0A9C7W075-F1
#
_cell.length_a   1.000
_cell.length_b   1.000
_cell.length_c   1.000
_cell.angle_alpha   90.00
_cell.angle_beta   90.00
_cell.angle_gamma   90.00
#
_symmetry.space_group_name_H-M   'P 1'
#
loop_
_entity.id
_entity.type
_entity.pdbx_description
1 polymer ?
#
loop_
_entity_poly.entity_id
_entity_poly.type
_entity_poly.pdbx_seq_one_letter_code
_entity_poly.pdbx_strand_id
1 'polypeptide(L)'
;MSRRTFVKGVAMGGAAGLLGLDARPLLASMDKGQNGPVTLSGTQFDLTYSPTLVNFTGEERYATAINGSVPAPILRWKEGDRVTMRVKNNLAEDTSIHWH
;
A
#
# COMPACT_ATOMS: atom_id res chain seq x y z
N MET A 1 9.35 -21.50 -19.94
CA MET A 1 10.55 -21.45 -19.07
C MET A 1 10.27 -20.56 -17.86
N SER A 2 10.54 -21.12 -16.67
CA SER A 2 10.77 -20.51 -15.35
C SER A 2 9.70 -19.60 -14.69
N ARG A 3 8.86 -20.22 -13.85
CA ARG A 3 8.10 -19.57 -12.76
C ARG A 3 8.99 -19.56 -11.51
N ARG A 4 9.43 -18.39 -11.05
CA ARG A 4 10.17 -18.25 -9.79
C ARG A 4 9.23 -17.87 -8.66
N THR A 5 8.65 -18.90 -8.06
CA THR A 5 7.98 -18.87 -6.76
C THR A 5 9.06 -18.68 -5.69
N PHE A 6 9.04 -17.55 -4.99
CA PHE A 6 9.95 -17.31 -3.88
C PHE A 6 9.29 -17.73 -2.57
N VAL A 7 9.48 -18.99 -2.19
CA VAL A 7 9.16 -19.47 -0.85
C VAL A 7 10.36 -19.11 0.04
N LYS A 8 10.24 -18.01 0.80
CA LYS A 8 11.13 -17.76 1.94
C LYS A 8 10.69 -18.64 3.09
N GLY A 9 11.49 -19.65 3.39
CA GLY A 9 11.26 -20.59 4.48
C GLY A 9 11.17 -19.89 5.84
N VAL A 10 10.15 -20.25 6.61
CA VAL A 10 10.10 -20.00 8.04
C VAL A 10 10.99 -21.05 8.71
N ALA A 11 12.13 -20.62 9.23
CA ALA A 11 12.90 -21.44 10.16
C ALA A 11 12.16 -21.45 11.52
N MET A 12 11.26 -22.41 11.69
CA MET A 12 10.78 -22.82 13.01
C MET A 12 11.93 -23.54 13.72
N GLY A 13 12.62 -22.84 14.61
CA GLY A 13 13.69 -23.40 15.44
C GLY A 13 13.54 -23.00 16.90
N GLY A 14 13.09 -23.95 17.73
CA GLY A 14 13.49 -24.07 19.13
C GLY A 14 12.67 -23.30 20.16
N ALA A 15 11.79 -24.01 20.86
CA ALA A 15 11.27 -23.58 22.15
C ALA A 15 12.34 -23.70 23.25
N ALA A 16 12.19 -22.84 24.26
CA ALA A 16 12.75 -22.90 25.62
C ALA A 16 14.11 -22.26 25.91
N GLY A 17 14.05 -21.09 26.59
CA GLY A 17 14.75 -20.95 27.87
C GLY A 17 15.81 -19.85 27.98
N LEU A 18 15.56 -18.96 28.94
CA LEU A 18 16.54 -18.26 29.80
C LEU A 18 17.12 -16.93 29.30
N LEU A 19 16.69 -15.87 29.99
CA LEU A 19 17.40 -14.60 30.24
C LEU A 19 17.41 -13.54 29.11
N GLY A 20 16.45 -12.61 29.20
CA GLY A 20 16.77 -11.19 29.02
C GLY A 20 16.80 -10.63 27.60
N LEU A 21 16.21 -11.30 26.60
CA LEU A 21 16.05 -10.69 25.28
C LEU A 21 14.77 -9.86 25.26
N ASP A 22 14.93 -8.54 25.39
CA ASP A 22 13.89 -7.55 25.14
C ASP A 22 13.29 -7.83 23.75
N ALA A 23 12.07 -8.38 23.70
CA ALA A 23 11.36 -8.69 22.44
C ALA A 23 10.84 -7.42 21.73
N ARG A 24 11.09 -6.24 22.31
CA ARG A 24 10.66 -4.93 21.81
C ARG A 24 11.16 -4.56 20.41
N PRO A 25 12.38 -4.91 19.93
CA PRO A 25 12.83 -4.47 18.62
C PRO A 25 12.21 -5.27 17.47
N LEU A 26 11.59 -6.44 17.75
CA LEU A 26 10.92 -7.24 16.73
C LEU A 26 9.55 -6.67 16.34
N LEU A 27 8.87 -5.98 17.26
CA LEU A 27 7.62 -5.25 16.98
C LEU A 27 7.86 -3.88 16.34
N ALA A 28 9.02 -3.26 16.56
CA ALA A 28 9.36 -1.93 16.07
C ALA A 28 9.63 -1.88 14.54
N SER A 29 9.75 -3.04 13.87
CA SER A 29 10.02 -3.09 12.42
C SER A 29 8.75 -3.01 11.56
N MET A 30 7.56 -2.90 12.15
CA MET A 30 6.29 -3.06 11.40
C MET A 30 5.64 -1.76 10.94
N ASP A 31 6.17 -0.60 11.28
CA ASP A 31 5.63 0.68 10.83
C ASP A 31 6.72 1.64 10.38
N LYS A 32 7.37 1.32 9.26
CA LYS A 32 7.99 2.38 8.44
C LYS A 32 6.88 2.96 7.57
N GLY A 33 6.19 3.96 8.09
CA GLY A 33 5.39 4.88 7.29
C GLY A 33 6.18 5.25 6.03
N GLN A 34 5.65 4.89 4.87
CA GLN A 34 6.31 5.21 3.60
C GLN A 34 6.39 6.73 3.49
N ASN A 35 7.61 7.27 3.41
CA ASN A 35 7.91 8.71 3.36
C ASN A 35 7.55 9.34 1.98
N GLY A 36 6.35 9.07 1.46
CA GLY A 36 5.86 9.63 0.20
C GLY A 36 4.88 8.72 -0.54
N PRO A 37 4.16 9.26 -1.55
CA PRO A 37 3.23 8.46 -2.34
C PRO A 37 3.96 7.37 -3.15
N VAL A 38 3.36 6.17 -3.18
CA VAL A 38 3.81 5.06 -4.03
C VAL A 38 3.78 5.48 -5.49
N THR A 39 4.80 5.14 -6.27
CA THR A 39 4.77 5.34 -7.73
C THR A 39 4.43 4.02 -8.43
N LEU A 40 3.34 4.03 -9.21
CA LEU A 40 2.97 2.95 -10.12
C LEU A 40 3.45 3.30 -11.54
N SER A 41 4.12 2.38 -12.21
CA SER A 41 4.60 2.57 -13.58
C SER A 41 4.07 1.49 -14.52
N GLY A 42 3.74 1.87 -15.76
CA GLY A 42 3.26 0.95 -16.78
C GLY A 42 2.14 1.54 -17.62
N THR A 43 1.39 0.69 -18.31
CA THR A 43 0.26 1.08 -19.17
C THR A 43 -1.07 0.52 -18.69
N GLN A 44 -1.09 -0.17 -17.56
CA GLN A 44 -2.31 -0.70 -16.95
C GLN A 44 -2.31 -0.35 -15.46
N PHE A 45 -3.39 0.27 -15.01
CA PHE A 45 -3.52 0.70 -13.64
C PHE A 45 -4.88 0.28 -13.09
N ASP A 46 -4.86 -0.23 -11.87
CA ASP A 46 -6.05 -0.54 -11.08
C ASP A 46 -6.11 0.45 -9.92
N LEU A 47 -7.15 1.29 -9.92
CA LEU A 47 -7.39 2.31 -8.91
C LEU A 47 -8.65 1.97 -8.12
N THR A 48 -8.51 1.80 -6.82
CA THR A 48 -9.64 1.54 -5.92
C THR A 48 -9.86 2.73 -5.01
N TYR A 49 -11.02 3.37 -5.14
CA TYR A 49 -11.48 4.44 -4.25
C TYR A 49 -12.10 3.78 -3.02
N SER A 50 -11.72 4.20 -1.82
CA SER A 50 -12.26 3.65 -0.57
C SER A 50 -12.23 4.69 0.55
N PRO A 51 -13.20 4.66 1.48
CA PRO A 51 -13.11 5.43 2.70
C PRO A 51 -12.04 4.79 3.60
N THR A 52 -11.04 5.58 4.00
CA THR A 52 -9.92 5.12 4.82
C THR A 52 -9.78 6.02 6.05
N LEU A 53 -9.62 5.41 7.23
CA LEU A 53 -9.30 6.14 8.44
C LEU A 53 -7.84 6.61 8.38
N VAL A 54 -7.61 7.90 8.55
CA VAL A 54 -6.27 8.52 8.53
C VAL A 54 -6.10 9.43 9.73
N ASN A 55 -4.86 9.66 10.14
CA ASN A 55 -4.52 10.59 11.21
C ASN A 55 -3.31 11.45 10.80
N PHE A 56 -3.58 12.70 10.43
CA PHE A 56 -2.54 13.66 10.03
C PHE A 56 -2.36 14.81 11.04
N THR A 57 -3.33 15.01 11.93
CA THR A 57 -3.37 16.14 12.87
C THR A 57 -3.42 15.69 14.34
N GLY A 58 -3.23 14.40 14.62
CA GLY A 58 -3.38 13.81 15.96
C GLY A 58 -4.74 13.15 16.21
N GLU A 59 -5.73 13.34 15.33
CA GLU A 59 -7.04 12.71 15.42
C GLU A 59 -7.40 11.91 14.18
N GLU A 60 -8.10 10.79 14.38
CA GLU A 60 -8.60 9.96 13.29
C GLU A 60 -9.78 10.64 12.57
N ARG A 61 -9.72 10.62 11.24
CA ARG A 61 -10.77 11.09 10.34
C ARG A 61 -10.84 10.19 9.11
N TYR A 62 -12.03 10.06 8.52
CA TYR A 62 -12.16 9.42 7.22
C TYR A 62 -11.64 10.34 6.11
N ALA A 63 -10.90 9.78 5.19
CA ALA A 63 -10.52 10.39 3.93
C ALA A 63 -10.84 9.44 2.77
N THR A 64 -11.10 10.02 1.60
CA THR A 64 -11.17 9.25 0.36
C THR A 64 -9.74 8.91 -0.07
N ALA A 65 -9.40 7.62 -0.03
CA ALA A 65 -8.10 7.12 -0.46
C ALA A 65 -8.22 6.43 -1.82
N ILE A 66 -7.12 6.47 -2.58
CA ILE A 66 -6.95 5.63 -3.77
C ILE A 66 -5.87 4.61 -3.45
N ASN A 67 -6.18 3.33 -3.63
CA ASN A 67 -5.29 2.22 -3.30
C ASN A 67 -4.82 2.24 -1.83
N GLY A 68 -5.71 2.70 -0.93
CA GLY A 68 -5.47 2.71 0.51
C GLY A 68 -4.55 3.83 1.02
N SER A 69 -4.09 4.74 0.16
CA SER A 69 -3.19 5.84 0.57
C SER A 69 -3.79 7.23 0.34
N VAL A 70 -3.38 8.16 1.19
CA VAL A 70 -3.56 9.61 1.04
C VAL A 70 -2.21 10.27 1.33
N PRO A 71 -1.55 10.92 0.34
CA PRO A 71 -1.99 11.07 -1.06
C PRO A 71 -2.06 9.74 -1.82
N ALA A 72 -2.83 9.73 -2.91
CA ALA A 72 -2.92 8.62 -3.85
C ALA A 72 -1.55 8.31 -4.51
N PRO A 73 -1.40 7.13 -5.13
CA PRO A 73 -0.18 6.80 -5.86
C PRO A 73 0.09 7.76 -7.03
N ILE A 74 1.36 8.06 -7.27
CA ILE A 74 1.82 8.69 -8.50
C ILE A 74 1.71 7.67 -9.63
N LEU A 75 1.05 8.02 -10.73
CA LEU A 75 0.99 7.18 -11.91
C LEU A 75 2.00 7.68 -12.94
N ARG A 76 2.77 6.76 -13.53
CA ARG A 76 3.85 7.09 -14.48
C ARG A 76 3.80 6.20 -15.71
N TRP A 77 3.75 6.82 -16.87
CA TRP A 77 3.83 6.16 -18.18
C TRP A 77 4.68 7.02 -19.13
N LYS A 78 4.93 6.54 -20.35
CA LYS A 78 5.67 7.29 -21.36
C LYS A 78 4.73 7.99 -22.32
N GLU A 79 5.16 9.12 -22.85
CA GLU A 79 4.46 9.78 -23.95
C GLU A 79 4.30 8.82 -25.14
N GLY A 80 3.12 8.85 -25.78
CA GLY A 80 2.77 7.92 -26.86
C GLY A 80 2.18 6.58 -26.39
N ASP A 81 2.25 6.26 -25.10
CA ASP A 81 1.63 5.04 -24.57
C ASP A 81 0.10 5.12 -24.63
N ARG A 82 -0.54 4.02 -25.03
CA ARG A 82 -1.96 3.79 -24.74
C ARG A 82 -2.09 3.17 -23.35
N VAL A 83 -2.70 3.92 -22.43
CA VAL A 83 -2.91 3.51 -21.04
C VAL A 83 -4.34 3.02 -20.82
N THR A 84 -4.50 1.97 -20.02
CA THR A 84 -5.79 1.47 -19.51
C THR A 84 -5.89 1.74 -18.02
N MET A 85 -6.94 2.46 -17.62
CA MET A 85 -7.25 2.75 -16.22
C MET A 85 -8.52 1.97 -15.84
N ARG A 86 -8.41 1.07 -14.87
CA ARG A 86 -9.56 0.36 -14.29
C ARG A 86 -9.84 0.95 -12.93
N VAL A 87 -11.07 1.40 -12.74
CA VAL A 87 -11.48 2.11 -11.53
C VAL A 87 -12.54 1.31 -10.82
N LYS A 88 -12.33 1.07 -9.53
CA LYS A 88 -13.33 0.50 -8.62
C LYS A 88 -13.72 1.55 -7.59
N ASN A 89 -15.00 1.89 -7.55
CA ASN A 89 -15.56 2.77 -6.53
C ASN A 89 -16.15 1.94 -5.39
N ASN A 90 -15.54 1.98 -4.20
CA ASN A 90 -16.11 1.40 -2.98
C ASN A 90 -16.71 2.47 -2.04
N LEU A 91 -16.85 3.72 -2.49
CA LEU A 91 -17.53 4.76 -1.74
C LEU A 91 -19.04 4.52 -1.76
N ALA A 92 -19.75 5.12 -0.81
CA ALA A 92 -21.22 5.08 -0.78
C ALA A 92 -21.88 6.00 -1.81
N GLU A 93 -21.09 6.82 -2.49
CA GLU A 93 -21.51 7.88 -3.40
C GLU A 93 -20.85 7.73 -4.77
N ASP A 94 -21.50 8.27 -5.80
CA ASP A 94 -20.93 8.34 -7.14
C ASP A 94 -19.69 9.24 -7.17
N THR A 95 -18.74 8.91 -8.03
CA THR A 95 -17.47 9.62 -8.12
C THR A 95 -16.96 9.74 -9.56
N SER A 96 -16.02 10.65 -9.78
CA SER A 96 -15.37 10.87 -11.08
C SER A 96 -13.87 11.09 -10.91
N ILE A 97 -13.11 10.84 -11.97
CA ILE A 97 -11.68 11.15 -12.04
C ILE A 97 -11.47 12.24 -13.08
N HIS A 98 -10.78 13.30 -12.69
CA HIS A 98 -10.35 14.35 -13.60
C HIS A 98 -8.81 14.38 -13.66
N TRP A 99 -8.28 14.41 -14.88
CA TRP A 99 -6.86 14.64 -15.12
C TRP A 99 -6.68 16.13 -15.41
N HIS A 100 -6.01 16.82 -14.48
CA HIS A 100 -5.67 18.23 -14.63
C HIS A 100 -4.49 18.42 -15.59
#